data_AF-A0A496WH71-F1
#
_entry.id   AF-A0A496WH71-F1
#
_cell.length_a   1.000
_cell.length_b   1.000
_cell.length_c   1.000
_cell.angle_alpha   90.00
_cell.angle_beta   90.00
_cell.angle_gamma   90.00
#
_symmetry.space_group_name_H-M   'P 1'
#
loop_
_entity.id
_entity.type
_entity.pdbx_description
1 polymer ?
#
loop_
_entity_poly.entity_id
_entity_poly.type
_entity_poly.pdbx_seq_one_letter_code
_entity_poly.pdbx_strand_id
1 'polypeptide(L)'
;SGRKPGELLETLKKAVGELAAVVDQSHGRCGLRLSGSHARTVMAKNCAIDLHPGAFKTGNCALTPVAHMSALVVQVDDTPCYDLFVARSLARSFAHAIEHACKEFA
;
A
#
# COMPACT_ATOMS: atom_id res chain seq x y z
N SER A 1 -8.60 -0.48 15.21
CA SER A 1 -8.08 -1.39 16.25
C SER A 1 -6.96 -0.67 16.99
N GLY A 2 -7.21 -0.22 18.22
CA GLY A 2 -6.33 0.69 18.98
C GLY A 2 -5.25 0.01 19.83
N ARG A 3 -4.70 -1.14 19.40
CA ARG A 3 -3.61 -1.79 20.14
C ARG A 3 -2.31 -1.04 19.95
N LYS A 4 -1.51 -0.90 21.00
CA LYS A 4 -0.15 -0.34 20.88
C LYS A 4 0.73 -1.32 20.09
N PRO A 5 1.68 -0.85 19.25
CA PRO A 5 2.51 -1.73 18.41
C PRO A 5 3.21 -2.87 19.18
N GLY A 6 3.75 -2.57 20.37
CA GLY A 6 4.41 -3.57 21.22
C GLY A 6 3.48 -4.67 21.74
N GLU A 7 2.21 -4.35 22.01
CA GLU A 7 1.22 -5.34 22.49
C GLU A 7 0.86 -6.34 21.37
N LEU A 8 0.77 -5.85 20.13
CA LEU A 8 0.51 -6.71 18.97
C LEU A 8 1.67 -7.66 18.71
N LEU A 9 2.91 -7.17 18.77
CA LEU A 9 4.11 -7.98 18.55
C LEU A 9 4.18 -9.17 19.53
N GLU A 10 4.00 -8.91 20.82
CA GLU A 10 4.05 -9.95 21.84
C GLU A 10 2.87 -10.94 21.73
N THR A 11 1.69 -10.45 21.35
CA THR A 11 0.53 -11.32 21.08
C THR A 11 0.82 -12.27 19.92
N LEU A 12 1.39 -11.76 18.83
CA LEU A 12 1.72 -12.57 17.65
C LEU A 12 2.81 -13.59 17.95
N LYS A 13 3.89 -13.20 18.66
CA LYS A 13 4.96 -14.13 19.06
C LYS A 13 4.42 -15.32 19.85
N LYS A 14 3.53 -15.06 20.81
CA LYS A 14 2.86 -16.12 21.59
C LYS A 14 1.99 -17.03 20.72
N ALA A 15 1.28 -16.46 19.75
CA ALA A 15 0.35 -17.21 18.89
C ALA A 15 1.08 -18.12 17.89
N VAL A 16 2.24 -17.71 17.37
CA VAL A 16 2.97 -18.46 16.34
C VAL A 16 4.00 -19.47 16.88
N GLY A 17 4.40 -19.34 18.16
CA GLY A 17 5.36 -20.23 18.80
C GLY A 17 6.77 -20.15 18.20
N GLU A 18 7.53 -21.25 18.24
CA GLU A 18 8.94 -21.29 17.82
C GLU A 18 9.16 -21.58 16.33
N LEU A 19 8.10 -21.99 15.60
CA LEU A 19 8.21 -22.37 14.19
C LEU A 19 8.11 -21.19 13.22
N ALA A 20 7.92 -19.96 13.72
CA ALA A 20 7.82 -18.76 12.91
C ALA A 20 8.49 -17.57 13.59
N ALA A 21 8.90 -16.58 12.78
CA ALA A 21 9.46 -15.32 13.27
C ALA A 21 8.42 -14.19 13.18
N VAL A 22 8.38 -13.35 14.21
CA VAL A 22 7.59 -12.11 14.20
C VAL A 22 8.55 -10.93 14.29
N VAL A 23 8.53 -10.08 13.26
CA VAL A 23 9.43 -8.92 13.14
C VAL A 23 8.60 -7.66 12.97
N ASP A 24 8.90 -6.62 13.76
CA ASP A 24 8.29 -5.31 13.58
C ASP A 24 8.86 -4.63 12.33
N GLN A 25 7.98 -4.36 11.36
CA GLN A 25 8.30 -3.69 10.09
C GLN A 25 7.67 -2.29 10.00
N SER A 26 7.10 -1.77 11.09
CA SER A 26 6.40 -0.47 11.12
C SER A 26 7.33 0.68 10.76
N HIS A 27 8.59 0.59 11.19
CA HIS A 27 9.63 1.58 10.86
C HIS A 27 10.35 1.26 9.54
N GLY A 28 9.88 0.34 8.70
CA GLY A 28 10.52 0.05 7.40
C GLY A 28 9.87 0.76 6.22
N ARG A 29 8.63 1.22 6.38
CA ARG A 29 7.77 1.65 5.27
C ARG A 29 7.16 3.02 5.51
N CYS A 30 6.78 3.67 4.41
CA CYS A 30 5.93 4.86 4.43
C CYS A 30 4.64 4.55 3.68
N GLY A 31 3.52 5.05 4.19
CA GLY A 31 2.20 4.94 3.57
C GLY A 31 1.80 6.25 2.90
N LEU A 32 1.18 6.16 1.72
CA LEU A 32 0.51 7.24 1.01
C LEU A 32 -0.91 6.76 0.66
N ARG A 33 -1.92 7.59 0.90
CA ARG A 33 -3.28 7.33 0.44
C ARG A 33 -3.55 8.11 -0.85
N LEU A 34 -3.92 7.39 -1.91
CA LEU A 34 -4.39 7.97 -3.17
C LEU A 34 -5.89 7.73 -3.29
N SER A 35 -6.68 8.79 -3.39
CA SER A 35 -8.14 8.72 -3.45
C SER A 35 -8.72 9.72 -4.44
N GLY A 36 -9.94 9.46 -4.91
CA GLY A 36 -10.68 10.33 -5.83
C GLY A 36 -11.05 9.62 -7.13
N SER A 37 -11.92 10.24 -7.93
CA SER A 37 -12.46 9.65 -9.17
C SER A 37 -11.38 9.22 -10.16
N HIS A 38 -10.23 9.91 -10.18
CA HIS A 38 -9.10 9.62 -11.07
C HIS A 38 -8.05 8.67 -10.50
N ALA A 39 -8.18 8.21 -9.25
CA ALA A 39 -7.14 7.39 -8.59
C ALA A 39 -6.87 6.08 -9.35
N ARG A 40 -7.91 5.43 -9.90
CA ARG A 40 -7.75 4.20 -10.70
C ARG A 40 -6.96 4.49 -11.99
N THR A 41 -7.22 5.61 -12.66
CA THR A 41 -6.50 6.02 -13.87
C THR A 41 -5.03 6.34 -13.58
N VAL A 42 -4.75 7.05 -12.48
CA VAL A 42 -3.38 7.30 -12.01
C VAL A 42 -2.65 5.99 -11.75
N MET A 43 -3.29 5.05 -11.05
CA MET A 43 -2.68 3.75 -10.76
C MET A 43 -2.48 2.89 -12.01
N ALA A 44 -3.42 2.85 -12.94
CA ALA A 44 -3.31 2.06 -14.17
C ALA A 44 -2.13 2.49 -15.07
N LYS A 45 -1.72 3.77 -15.01
CA LYS A 45 -0.52 4.27 -15.70
C LYS A 45 0.78 3.80 -15.05
N ASN A 46 0.76 3.58 -13.74
CA ASN A 46 1.94 3.34 -12.94
C ASN A 46 2.10 1.88 -12.50
N CYS A 47 1.04 1.07 -12.62
CA CYS A 47 0.96 -0.28 -12.11
C CYS A 47 0.41 -1.24 -13.17
N ALA A 48 1.04 -2.40 -13.31
CA ALA A 48 0.71 -3.36 -14.37
C ALA A 48 -0.43 -4.34 -14.00
N ILE A 49 -0.87 -4.37 -12.74
CA ILE A 49 -1.96 -5.28 -12.34
C ILE A 49 -3.30 -4.75 -12.85
N ASP A 50 -4.22 -5.67 -13.16
CA ASP A 50 -5.58 -5.30 -13.53
C ASP A 50 -6.31 -4.71 -12.32
N LEU A 51 -6.47 -3.38 -12.34
CA LEU A 51 -7.21 -2.62 -11.33
C LEU A 51 -8.67 -2.43 -11.74
N HIS A 52 -9.25 -3.20 -12.64
CA HIS A 52 -10.68 -3.11 -12.92
C HIS A 52 -11.49 -3.53 -11.67
N PRO A 53 -12.63 -2.86 -11.34
CA PRO A 53 -13.47 -3.23 -10.17
C PRO A 53 -13.93 -4.70 -10.15
N GLY A 54 -13.98 -5.36 -11.31
CA GLY A 54 -14.27 -6.79 -11.40
C GLY A 54 -13.12 -7.70 -10.94
N ALA A 55 -11.87 -7.23 -11.02
CA ALA A 55 -10.66 -8.00 -10.75
C ALA A 55 -9.98 -7.61 -9.44
N PHE A 56 -9.82 -6.31 -9.18
CA PHE A 56 -9.26 -5.75 -7.94
C PHE A 56 -10.36 -5.02 -7.17
N LYS A 57 -10.71 -5.58 -6.01
CA LYS A 57 -11.85 -5.17 -5.18
C LYS A 57 -11.36 -4.65 -3.84
N THR A 58 -12.22 -3.96 -3.10
CA THR A 58 -11.96 -3.57 -1.72
C THR A 58 -11.51 -4.75 -0.87
N GLY A 59 -10.46 -4.54 -0.08
CA GLY A 59 -9.81 -5.59 0.72
C GLY A 59 -8.73 -6.36 -0.04
N ASN A 60 -8.67 -6.30 -1.38
CA ASN A 60 -7.58 -6.91 -2.12
C ASN A 60 -6.29 -6.13 -1.89
N CYS A 61 -5.18 -6.88 -1.88
CA CYS A 61 -3.85 -6.31 -1.85
C CYS A 61 -2.90 -7.03 -2.81
N ALA A 62 -1.89 -6.32 -3.29
CA ALA A 62 -0.83 -6.87 -4.11
C ALA A 62 0.50 -6.17 -3.82
N LEU A 63 1.57 -6.96 -3.68
CA LEU A 63 2.93 -6.44 -3.73
C LEU A 63 3.37 -6.43 -5.19
N THR A 64 3.50 -5.23 -5.77
CA THR A 64 3.72 -5.06 -7.22
C THR A 64 4.55 -3.81 -7.48
N PRO A 65 5.26 -3.73 -8.62
CA PRO A 65 5.84 -2.47 -9.07
C PRO A 65 4.75 -1.41 -9.29
N VAL A 66 5.00 -0.21 -8.77
CA VAL A 66 4.27 1.02 -9.04
C VAL A 66 5.30 2.12 -9.31
N ALA A 67 5.24 2.76 -10.47
CA ALA A 67 6.25 3.72 -10.92
C ALA A 67 7.69 3.17 -10.79
N HIS A 68 7.88 1.91 -11.21
CA HIS A 68 9.15 1.16 -11.12
C HIS A 68 9.67 0.88 -9.70
N MET A 69 8.87 1.12 -8.65
CA MET A 69 9.22 0.85 -7.25
C MET A 69 8.31 -0.21 -6.66
N SER A 70 8.86 -1.15 -5.88
CA SER A 70 8.04 -2.16 -5.19
C SER A 70 7.16 -1.52 -4.12
N ALA A 71 5.84 -1.62 -4.30
CA ALA A 71 4.84 -1.08 -3.40
C ALA A 71 3.78 -2.13 -3.05
N LEU A 72 3.35 -2.14 -1.80
CA LEU A 72 2.14 -2.86 -1.40
C LEU A 72 0.97 -1.93 -1.69
N VAL A 73 0.08 -2.38 -2.59
CA VAL A 73 -1.15 -1.70 -2.96
C VAL A 73 -2.30 -2.38 -2.23
N VAL A 74 -3.12 -1.61 -1.52
CA VAL A 74 -4.34 -2.09 -0.84
C VAL A 74 -5.51 -1.24 -1.30
N GLN A 75 -6.56 -1.83 -1.87
CA GLN A 75 -7.79 -1.08 -2.15
C GLN A 75 -8.64 -1.04 -0.88
N VAL A 76 -8.86 0.16 -0.34
CA VAL A 76 -9.47 0.32 1.00
C VAL A 76 -10.95 0.65 0.98
N ASP A 77 -11.49 1.10 -0.15
CA ASP A 77 -12.93 1.31 -0.36
C ASP A 77 -13.36 0.97 -1.81
N ASP A 78 -14.68 0.92 -2.04
CA ASP A 78 -15.26 0.60 -3.36
C ASP A 78 -15.16 1.79 -4.32
N THR A 79 -15.08 3.01 -3.77
CA THR A 79 -14.56 4.14 -4.51
C THR A 79 -13.08 3.90 -4.84
N PRO A 80 -12.49 4.53 -5.87
CA PRO A 80 -11.07 4.36 -6.11
C PRO A 80 -10.24 4.99 -4.98
N CYS A 81 -9.82 4.18 -4.01
CA CYS A 81 -8.95 4.58 -2.91
C CYS A 81 -7.95 3.47 -2.58
N TYR A 82 -6.67 3.84 -2.60
CA TYR A 82 -5.57 2.92 -2.40
C TYR A 82 -4.65 3.41 -1.29
N ASP A 83 -4.37 2.52 -0.34
CA ASP A 83 -3.20 2.67 0.52
C ASP A 83 -1.99 2.06 -0.17
N LEU A 84 -0.97 2.89 -0.36
CA LEU A 84 0.28 2.54 -1.04
C LEU A 84 1.40 2.57 0.00
N PHE A 85 2.00 1.42 0.27
CA PHE A 85 3.14 1.34 1.16
C PHE A 85 4.42 1.06 0.38
N VAL A 86 5.45 1.85 0.59
CA VAL A 86 6.77 1.71 -0.05
C VAL A 86 7.87 1.67 1.01
N ALA A 87 9.04 1.12 0.68
CA ALA A 87 10.23 1.24 1.52
C ALA A 87 10.52 2.72 1.84
N ARG A 88 10.84 3.04 3.10
CA ARG A 88 11.02 4.45 3.52
C ARG A 88 12.06 5.19 2.67
N SER A 89 13.15 4.53 2.29
CA SER A 89 14.21 5.14 1.47
C SER A 89 13.73 5.63 0.11
N LEU A 90 12.63 5.09 -0.41
CA LEU A 90 12.04 5.46 -1.70
C LEU A 90 10.84 6.39 -1.57
N ALA A 91 10.40 6.71 -0.34
CA ALA A 91 9.14 7.42 -0.09
C ALA A 91 9.03 8.76 -0.83
N ARG A 92 10.11 9.55 -0.86
CA ARG A 92 10.13 10.85 -1.56
C ARG A 92 9.98 10.69 -3.07
N SER A 93 10.76 9.79 -3.68
CA SER A 93 10.68 9.52 -5.11
C SER A 93 9.31 8.95 -5.51
N PHE A 94 8.76 8.07 -4.67
CA PHE A 94 7.43 7.52 -4.85
C PHE A 94 6.35 8.61 -4.81
N ALA A 95 6.37 9.46 -3.79
CA ALA A 95 5.41 10.57 -3.68
C ALA A 95 5.50 11.52 -4.88
N HIS A 96 6.71 11.86 -5.32
CA HIS A 96 6.91 12.71 -6.50
C HIS A 96 6.36 12.07 -7.78
N ALA A 97 6.57 10.77 -8.00
CA ALA A 97 6.03 10.07 -9.15
C ALA A 97 4.49 10.05 -9.17
N ILE A 98 3.87 9.79 -8.02
CA ILE A 98 2.40 9.80 -7.89
C ILE A 98 1.85 11.22 -8.08
N GLU A 99 2.46 12.23 -7.47
CA GLU A 99 2.06 13.63 -7.65
C GLU A 99 2.15 14.04 -9.13
N HIS A 100 3.24 13.68 -9.81
CA HIS A 100 3.41 13.96 -11.23
C HIS A 100 2.31 13.30 -12.07
N ALA A 101 1.97 12.04 -11.80
CA ALA A 101 0.88 11.36 -12.50
C ALA A 101 -0.52 11.97 -12.22
N CYS A 102 -0.72 12.57 -11.04
CA CYS A 102 -1.95 13.26 -10.69
C CYS A 102 -2.13 14.60 -11.43
N LYS A 103 -1.04 15.27 -11.85
CA LYS A 103 -1.09 16.61 -12.47
C LYS A 103 -1.91 16.68 -13.76
N GLU A 104 -2.14 15.55 -14.43
CA GLU A 104 -3.01 15.49 -15.61
C GLU A 104 -4.51 15.69 -15.30
N PHE A 105 -4.90 15.69 -14.02
CA PHE A 105 -6.29 15.77 -13.57
C PHE A 105 -6.56 16.97 -12.65
N ALA A 106 -5.62 17.93 -12.60
CA ALA A 106 -5.66 19.13 -11.77
C ALA A 106 -6.17 20.36 -12.53
#